data_AF-J3IFP2-F1
#
_entry.id   AF-J3IFP2-F1
#
_cell.length_a   1.000
_cell.length_b   1.000
_cell.length_c   1.000
_cell.angle_alpha   90.00
_cell.angle_beta   90.00
_cell.angle_gamma   90.00
#
_symmetry.space_group_name_H-M   'P 1'
#
loop_
_entity.id
_entity.type
_entity.pdbx_description
1 polymer ?
#
loop_
_entity_poly.entity_id
_entity_poly.type
_entity_poly.pdbx_seq_one_letter_code
_entity_poly.pdbx_strand_id
1 'polypeptide(L)'
;MAEELLPMSLVAGQKTVIYSNEVDVLTPRVAIPARDFVLGEVIVVTMGETEVARHVYREGDHFVVHVILDKSKLHQVVGTVDFGYKIVVLNEDQKERVVAASKTIRAEVHSFNSSTSSSFSNVLE
;
A
#
# COMPACT_ATOMS: atom_id res chain seq x y z
N MET A 1 21.94 9.43 6.74
CA MET A 1 21.39 8.78 5.53
C MET A 1 20.37 7.76 5.99
N ALA A 2 19.21 7.68 5.31
CA ALA A 2 18.21 6.65 5.61
C ALA A 2 18.70 5.30 5.07
N GLU A 3 18.50 4.23 5.81
CA GLU A 3 18.80 2.86 5.39
C GLU A 3 17.97 2.51 4.14
N GLU A 4 18.59 1.82 3.17
CA GLU A 4 17.90 1.35 1.97
C GLU A 4 17.29 -0.04 2.22
N LEU A 5 15.97 -0.15 2.05
CA LEU A 5 15.23 -1.39 2.32
C LEU A 5 14.98 -2.20 1.06
N LEU A 6 14.78 -3.51 1.25
CA LEU A 6 14.31 -4.43 0.23
C LEU A 6 12.95 -3.98 -0.33
N PRO A 7 12.66 -4.24 -1.62
CA PRO A 7 11.36 -3.94 -2.19
C PRO A 7 10.27 -4.79 -1.52
N MET A 8 9.09 -4.19 -1.33
CA MET A 8 7.91 -4.91 -0.86
C MET A 8 7.26 -5.75 -1.98
N SER A 9 6.44 -6.73 -1.59
CA SER A 9 5.68 -7.57 -2.52
C SER A 9 4.18 -7.32 -2.39
N LEU A 10 3.48 -7.21 -3.51
CA LEU A 10 2.01 -7.17 -3.53
C LEU A 10 1.43 -8.56 -3.33
N VAL A 11 0.54 -8.72 -2.36
CA VAL A 11 -0.13 -9.98 -2.07
C VAL A 11 -1.57 -9.89 -2.59
N ALA A 12 -1.92 -10.78 -3.52
CA ALA A 12 -3.21 -10.83 -4.25
C ALA A 12 -3.38 -9.84 -5.43
N GLY A 13 -2.30 -9.49 -6.13
CA GLY A 13 -2.37 -8.85 -7.45
C GLY A 13 -1.58 -9.65 -8.48
N GLN A 14 -2.18 -9.98 -9.64
CA GLN A 14 -1.37 -10.40 -10.79
C GLN A 14 -0.56 -9.18 -11.23
N LYS A 15 0.77 -9.29 -11.14
CA LYS A 15 1.77 -8.29 -11.57
C LYS A 15 1.28 -6.86 -11.45
N THR A 16 1.52 -6.24 -10.29
CA THR A 16 1.67 -4.78 -10.24
C THR A 16 0.41 -3.97 -10.53
N VAL A 17 -0.75 -4.63 -10.60
CA VAL A 17 -2.06 -4.04 -10.80
C VAL A 17 -2.85 -4.14 -9.51
N ILE A 18 -3.33 -2.99 -9.00
CA ILE A 18 -4.19 -2.92 -7.80
C ILE A 18 -5.59 -2.54 -8.23
N TYR A 19 -6.55 -3.41 -7.92
CA TYR A 19 -7.98 -3.14 -8.11
C TYR A 19 -8.53 -2.50 -6.83
N SER A 20 -8.85 -1.21 -6.90
CA SER A 20 -9.64 -0.56 -5.85
C SER A 20 -11.11 -0.61 -6.26
N ASN A 21 -11.83 -1.59 -5.71
CA ASN A 21 -13.29 -1.65 -5.79
C ASN A 21 -13.83 -1.69 -4.36
N GLU A 22 -14.71 -0.74 -4.03
CA GLU A 22 -15.35 -0.65 -2.72
C GLU A 22 -16.20 -1.89 -2.40
N VAL A 23 -16.69 -2.59 -3.43
CA VAL A 23 -17.58 -3.75 -3.30
C VAL A 23 -16.82 -5.09 -3.22
N ASP A 24 -15.54 -5.11 -3.61
CA ASP A 24 -14.75 -6.35 -3.65
C ASP A 24 -14.38 -6.82 -2.22
N VAL A 25 -14.52 -8.11 -1.94
CA VAL A 25 -14.22 -8.70 -0.63
C VAL A 25 -12.70 -8.76 -0.41
N LEU A 26 -11.91 -8.75 -1.47
CA LEU A 26 -10.46 -8.79 -1.38
C LEU A 26 -9.90 -7.39 -1.05
N THR A 27 -9.34 -7.26 0.16
CA THR A 27 -8.60 -6.05 0.53
C THR A 27 -7.14 -6.18 0.08
N PRO A 28 -6.65 -5.29 -0.79
CA PRO A 28 -5.26 -5.34 -1.25
C PRO A 28 -4.32 -5.15 -0.06
N ARG A 29 -3.23 -5.92 -0.03
CA ARG A 29 -2.23 -5.87 1.03
C ARG A 29 -0.83 -6.05 0.47
N VAL A 30 0.14 -5.47 1.15
CA VAL A 30 1.56 -5.63 0.83
C VAL A 30 2.24 -6.46 1.89
N ALA A 31 3.17 -7.30 1.44
CA ALA A 31 4.10 -8.05 2.24
C ALA A 31 5.40 -7.25 2.36
N ILE A 32 5.74 -6.87 3.57
CA ILE A 32 6.97 -6.17 3.90
C ILE A 32 7.94 -7.19 4.52
N PRO A 33 9.18 -7.32 4.00
CA PRO A 33 10.16 -8.26 4.54
C PRO A 33 10.39 -8.06 6.04
N ALA A 34 10.53 -9.17 6.77
CA ALA A 34 10.83 -9.14 8.19
C ALA A 34 12.21 -8.49 8.42
N ARG A 35 12.31 -7.68 9.47
CA ARG A 35 13.56 -7.10 9.99
C ARG A 35 13.46 -6.90 11.50
N ASP A 36 14.58 -6.60 12.14
CA ASP A 36 14.60 -6.19 13.55
C ASP A 36 14.13 -4.74 13.66
N PHE A 37 12.82 -4.55 13.80
CA PHE A 37 12.26 -3.21 14.02
C PHE A 37 12.38 -2.80 15.49
N VAL A 38 12.56 -1.50 15.70
CA VAL A 38 12.65 -0.91 17.04
C VAL A 38 11.25 -0.48 17.51
N LEU A 39 10.99 -0.58 18.81
CA LEU A 39 9.73 -0.11 19.40
C LEU A 39 9.49 1.36 19.03
N GLY A 40 8.28 1.66 18.51
CA GLY A 40 7.91 3.00 18.06
C GLY A 40 8.20 3.28 16.57
N GLU A 41 8.80 2.33 15.85
CA GLU A 41 8.86 2.39 14.38
C GLU A 41 7.47 2.16 13.77
N VAL A 42 7.16 2.98 12.76
CA VAL A 42 5.92 2.93 12.00
C VAL A 42 6.26 2.74 10.53
N ILE A 43 5.64 1.74 9.91
CA ILE A 43 5.73 1.50 8.49
C ILE A 43 4.66 2.34 7.79
N VAL A 44 5.09 3.13 6.82
CA VAL A 44 4.23 3.99 6.01
C VAL A 44 4.37 3.54 4.56
N VAL A 45 3.28 3.07 3.97
CA VAL A 45 3.23 2.63 2.57
C VAL A 45 2.70 3.78 1.72
N THR A 46 3.39 4.11 0.64
CA THR A 46 3.11 5.27 -0.20
C THR A 46 2.97 4.88 -1.68
N MET A 47 1.95 5.44 -2.32
CA MET A 47 1.78 5.44 -3.78
C MET A 47 1.90 6.87 -4.29
N GLY A 48 2.96 7.16 -5.04
CA GLY A 48 3.35 8.54 -5.36
C GLY A 48 3.59 9.32 -4.07
N GLU A 49 2.88 10.44 -3.92
CA GLU A 49 2.94 11.28 -2.71
C GLU A 49 1.88 10.90 -1.65
N THR A 50 1.00 9.94 -1.96
CA THR A 50 -0.13 9.56 -1.11
C THR A 50 0.25 8.43 -0.17
N GLU A 51 0.07 8.62 1.14
CA GLU A 51 0.13 7.54 2.13
C GLU A 51 -1.10 6.64 1.99
N VAL A 52 -0.94 5.41 1.51
CA VAL A 52 -2.03 4.46 1.30
C VAL A 52 -2.16 3.42 2.40
N ALA A 53 -1.19 3.31 3.31
CA ALA A 53 -1.31 2.51 4.53
C ALA A 53 -0.32 2.95 5.60
N ARG A 54 -0.68 2.68 6.85
CA ARG A 54 0.18 2.91 8.02
C ARG A 54 0.06 1.73 8.97
N HIS A 55 1.19 1.23 9.45
CA HIS A 55 1.24 0.10 10.37
C HIS A 55 2.26 0.38 11.47
N VAL A 56 1.80 0.32 12.73
CA VAL A 56 2.67 0.48 13.91
C VAL A 56 3.23 -0.88 14.26
N TYR A 57 4.56 -1.00 14.27
CA TYR A 57 5.24 -2.25 14.58
C TYR A 57 4.98 -2.70 16.02
N ARG A 58 4.88 -4.02 16.23
CA ARG A 58 4.79 -4.64 17.55
C ARG A 58 5.96 -5.59 17.76
N GLU A 59 6.53 -5.55 18.95
CA GLU A 59 7.59 -6.49 19.35
C GLU A 59 7.08 -7.94 19.20
N GLY A 60 7.77 -8.73 18.36
CA GLY A 60 7.40 -10.13 18.04
C GLY A 60 6.98 -10.40 16.59
N ASP A 61 6.89 -9.36 15.74
CA ASP A 61 6.65 -9.50 14.30
C ASP A 61 7.94 -10.02 13.58
N HIS A 62 8.28 -11.28 13.81
CA HIS A 62 9.45 -11.96 13.22
C HIS A 62 9.20 -12.52 11.80
N PHE A 63 8.02 -12.25 11.23
CA PHE A 63 7.59 -12.74 9.93
C PHE A 63 7.24 -11.58 9.00
N VAL A 64 7.01 -11.89 7.72
CA VAL A 64 6.57 -10.91 6.72
C VAL A 64 5.36 -10.14 7.25
N VAL A 65 5.49 -8.82 7.36
CA VAL A 65 4.41 -7.96 7.85
C VAL A 65 3.44 -7.71 6.70
N HIS A 66 2.19 -8.12 6.89
CA HIS A 66 1.13 -7.86 5.92
C HIS A 66 0.41 -6.55 6.26
N VAL A 67 0.68 -5.51 5.49
CA VAL A 67 0.04 -4.20 5.65
C VAL A 67 -1.16 -4.11 4.70
N ILE A 68 -2.33 -3.91 5.28
CA ILE A 68 -3.58 -3.71 4.54
C ILE A 68 -3.60 -2.30 3.95
N LEU A 69 -3.87 -2.19 2.66
CA LEU A 69 -3.97 -0.90 1.97
C LEU A 69 -5.37 -0.31 2.14
N ASP A 70 -5.42 1.00 2.37
CA ASP A 70 -6.65 1.77 2.46
C ASP A 70 -7.25 1.97 1.07
N LYS A 71 -8.37 1.29 0.80
CA LYS A 71 -9.07 1.37 -0.49
C LYS A 71 -9.44 2.81 -0.85
N SER A 72 -9.93 3.59 0.11
CA SER A 72 -10.38 4.98 -0.12
C SER A 72 -9.22 5.85 -0.59
N LYS A 73 -8.01 5.61 -0.08
CA LYS A 73 -6.81 6.32 -0.50
C LYS A 73 -6.25 5.79 -1.83
N LEU A 74 -6.36 4.49 -2.09
CA LEU A 74 -6.02 3.93 -3.40
C LEU A 74 -6.89 4.52 -4.51
N HIS A 75 -8.19 4.73 -4.27
CA HIS A 75 -9.08 5.39 -5.24
C HIS A 75 -8.67 6.82 -5.61
N GLN A 76 -7.88 7.50 -4.76
CA GLN A 76 -7.34 8.84 -5.05
C GLN A 76 -6.13 8.79 -5.98
N VAL A 77 -5.52 7.62 -6.14
CA VAL A 77 -4.30 7.41 -6.90
C VAL A 77 -4.66 6.54 -8.11
N VAL A 78 -5.10 7.16 -9.20
CA VAL A 78 -5.48 6.45 -10.43
C VAL A 78 -4.33 6.49 -11.44
N GLY A 79 -4.02 5.35 -12.05
CA GLY A 79 -2.98 5.22 -13.07
C GLY A 79 -1.66 4.64 -12.55
N THR A 80 -0.59 4.84 -13.31
CA THR A 80 0.73 4.25 -13.01
C THR A 80 1.57 5.18 -12.13
N VAL A 81 1.90 4.74 -10.93
CA VAL A 81 2.66 5.51 -9.92
C VAL A 81 3.75 4.67 -9.26
N ASP A 82 4.75 5.33 -8.69
CA ASP A 82 5.75 4.65 -7.88
C ASP A 82 5.16 4.21 -6.54
N PHE A 83 5.40 2.96 -6.18
CA PHE A 83 4.87 2.33 -4.99
C PHE A 83 6.02 1.87 -4.10
N GLY A 84 6.03 2.33 -2.85
CA GLY A 84 7.12 2.08 -1.91
C GLY A 84 6.63 2.08 -0.47
N TYR A 85 7.55 1.82 0.44
CA TYR A 85 7.31 2.03 1.86
C TYR A 85 8.53 2.70 2.51
N LYS A 86 8.26 3.38 3.62
CA LYS A 86 9.28 3.99 4.47
C LYS A 86 8.99 3.64 5.92
N ILE A 87 10.03 3.68 6.73
CA ILE A 87 9.94 3.50 8.16
C ILE A 87 10.20 4.86 8.80
N VAL A 88 9.29 5.27 9.66
CA VAL A 88 9.38 6.51 10.42
C VAL A 88 9.40 6.21 11.90
N VAL A 89 10.17 7.01 12.65
CA VAL A 89 10.15 7.04 14.11
C VAL A 89 9.47 8.33 14.54
N LEU A 90 8.58 8.23 15.53
CA LEU A 90 8.01 9.40 16.19
C LEU A 90 9.01 9.89 17.25
N ASN A 91 9.56 11.08 17.06
CA ASN A 91 10.35 11.73 18.10
C ASN A 91 9.43 12.24 19.23
N GLU A 92 10.02 12.61 20.37
CA GLU A 92 9.30 13.18 21.53
C GLU A 92 8.41 14.38 21.16
N ASP A 93 8.81 15.15 20.13
CA ASP A 93 8.06 16.28 19.57
C ASP A 93 6.94 15.88 18.58
N GLN A 94 6.57 14.60 18.50
CA GLN A 94 5.64 14.03 17.51
C GLN A 94 6.02 14.27 16.03
N LYS A 95 7.26 14.68 15.77
CA LYS A 95 7.79 14.81 14.41
C LYS A 95 8.25 13.46 13.89
N GLU A 96 7.70 13.05 12.75
CA GLU A 96 8.14 11.85 12.03
C GLU A 96 9.53 12.07 11.45
N ARG A 97 10.46 11.19 11.79
CA ARG A 97 11.78 11.11 11.16
C ARG A 97 11.85 9.84 10.34
N VAL A 98 12.12 9.96 9.04
CA VAL A 98 12.39 8.81 8.17
C VAL A 98 13.74 8.20 8.57
N VAL A 99 13.72 6.94 8.95
CA VAL A 99 14.92 6.18 9.33
C VAL A 99 15.35 5.22 8.23
N ALA A 100 14.41 4.72 7.43
CA ALA A 100 14.67 3.81 6.33
C ALA A 100 13.62 3.96 5.22
N ALA A 101 13.98 3.65 3.98
CA ALA A 101 13.09 3.71 2.83
C ALA A 101 13.39 2.58 1.84
N SER A 102 12.35 1.99 1.25
CA SER A 102 12.50 0.93 0.26
C SER A 102 12.77 1.46 -1.14
N LYS A 103 13.38 0.62 -1.97
CA LYS A 103 13.27 0.78 -3.42
C LYS A 103 11.80 0.78 -3.84
N THR A 104 11.43 1.70 -4.72
CA THR A 104 10.08 1.76 -5.28
C THR A 104 9.90 0.72 -6.38
N ILE A 105 8.68 0.20 -6.50
CA ILE A 105 8.22 -0.57 -7.64
C ILE A 105 7.15 0.26 -8.35
N ARG A 106 7.18 0.33 -9.67
CA ARG A 106 6.16 1.04 -10.42
C ARG A 106 4.88 0.20 -10.39
N ALA A 107 3.73 0.72 -9.96
CA ALA A 107 2.44 0.03 -9.87
C ALA A 107 1.32 0.78 -10.58
N GLU A 108 0.35 0.05 -11.14
CA GLU A 108 -0.84 0.60 -11.80
C GLU A 108 -2.07 0.34 -10.94
N VAL A 109 -2.83 1.40 -10.67
CA VAL A 109 -4.06 1.32 -9.89
C VAL A 109 -5.25 1.57 -10.81
N HIS A 110 -6.17 0.61 -10.85
CA HIS A 110 -7.46 0.77 -11.52
C HIS A 110 -8.56 0.87 -10.48
N SER A 111 -9.25 2.01 -10.48
CA SER A 111 -10.50 2.21 -9.75
C SER A 111 -11.68 1.82 -10.63
N PHE A 112 -12.49 0.87 -10.18
CA PHE A 112 -13.77 0.56 -10.83
C PHE A 112 -14.90 1.19 -10.02
N ASN A 113 -15.50 2.25 -10.56
CA ASN A 113 -16.75 2.76 -10.02
C ASN A 113 -17.88 1.90 -10.60
N SER A 114 -18.56 1.14 -9.75
CA SER A 114 -19.70 0.27 -10.10
C SER A 114 -20.96 1.05 -10.53
N SER A 115 -20.82 2.23 -11.13
CA SER A 115 -21.92 3.02 -11.70
C SER A 115 -22.15 2.75 -13.20
N THR A 116 -21.42 1.82 -13.81
CA THR A 116 -21.73 1.31 -15.17
C THR A 116 -22.38 -0.07 -15.12
N SER A 117 -23.51 -0.16 -14.41
CA SER A 117 -24.60 -1.06 -14.81
C SER A 117 -25.54 -0.30 -15.76
N SER A 118 -24.99 0.26 -16.84
CA SER A 118 -25.82 0.64 -17.99
C SER A 118 -26.15 -0.63 -18.74
N SER A 119 -27.32 -1.18 -18.42
CA SER A 119 -28.19 -2.01 -19.24
C SER A 119 -27.54 -2.69 -20.45
N PHE A 120 -27.33 -4.01 -20.35
CA PHE A 120 -27.60 -4.86 -21.51
C PHE A 120 -29.14 -4.91 -21.70
N SER A 121 -29.72 -3.78 -22.10
CA SER A 121 -31.02 -3.76 -22.75
C SER A 121 -30.77 -4.24 -24.17
N ASN A 122 -31.33 -5.40 -24.51
CA ASN A 122 -31.60 -5.91 -25.87
C ASN A 122 -30.92 -5.19 -27.03
N VAL A 123 -29.94 -5.84 -27.63
CA VAL A 123 -29.78 -5.79 -29.08
C VAL A 123 -29.96 -7.22 -29.58
N LEU A 124 -31.20 -7.49 -30.01
CA LEU A 124 -31.51 -8.58 -30.94
C LEU A 124 -30.82 -8.28 -32.27
N GLU A 125 -30.05 -9.24 -32.78
CA GLU A 125 -30.10 -9.72 -34.16
C GLU A 125 -29.51 -11.14 -34.24
#